data_AF-A0A923YCR4-F1
#
_entry.id   AF-A0A923YCR4-F1
#
_cell.length_a   1.000
_cell.length_b   1.000
_cell.length_c   1.000
_cell.angle_alpha   90.00
_cell.angle_beta   90.00
_cell.angle_gamma   90.00
#
_symmetry.space_group_name_H-M   'P 1'
#
loop_
_entity.id
_entity.type
_entity.pdbx_description
1 polymer ?
#
loop_
_entity_poly.entity_id
_entity_poly.type
_entity_poly.pdbx_seq_one_letter_code
_entity_poly.pdbx_strand_id
1 'polypeptide(L)'
;MDDLLSKINALDKTTSWNEESIYDVIHQGISELLARDLQQLFQLLYRIDIKENLVKDAFEQAGQSNDVAARLTDLIIIRLQQKAEIRRRYS
;
A
#
# COMPACT_ATOMS: atom_id res chain seq x y z
N MET A 1 18.19 32.42 -12.97
CA MET A 1 17.10 31.55 -13.48
C MET A 1 17.66 30.22 -14.00
N ASP A 2 18.80 30.24 -14.71
CA ASP A 2 19.41 29.03 -15.28
C ASP A 2 19.91 27.98 -14.26
N ASP A 3 20.34 28.37 -13.06
CA ASP A 3 20.78 27.42 -12.02
C ASP A 3 19.61 26.58 -11.45
N LEU A 4 18.42 27.18 -11.33
CA LEU A 4 17.22 26.49 -10.87
C LEU A 4 16.69 25.52 -11.94
N LEU A 5 16.68 25.94 -13.20
CA LEU A 5 16.26 25.10 -14.33
C LEU A 5 17.26 23.96 -14.57
N SER A 6 18.55 24.19 -14.36
CA SER A 6 19.58 23.15 -14.46
C SER A 6 19.48 22.14 -13.32
N LYS A 7 19.16 22.58 -12.10
CA LYS A 7 18.89 21.69 -10.95
C LYS A 7 17.61 20.89 -11.14
N ILE A 8 16.56 21.49 -11.69
CA ILE A 8 15.32 20.79 -12.05
C ILE A 8 15.60 19.74 -13.12
N ASN A 9 16.36 20.07 -14.18
CA ASN A 9 16.75 19.09 -15.22
C ASN A 9 17.72 18.01 -14.72
N ALA A 10 18.55 18.30 -13.71
CA ALA A 10 19.40 17.29 -13.07
C ALA A 10 18.58 16.35 -12.16
N LEU A 11 17.56 16.87 -11.47
CA LEU A 11 16.58 16.06 -10.74
C LEU A 11 15.74 15.20 -11.69
N ASP A 12 15.38 15.73 -12.85
CA ASP A 12 14.61 15.04 -13.89
C ASP A 12 15.41 13.92 -14.58
N LYS A 13 16.74 14.04 -14.65
CA LYS A 13 17.63 13.00 -15.22
C LYS A 13 18.12 11.93 -14.24
N THR A 14 17.99 12.16 -12.92
CA THR A 14 18.44 11.20 -11.89
C THR A 14 17.29 10.50 -11.20
N THR A 15 16.06 10.95 -11.44
CA THR A 15 14.87 10.21 -11.05
C THR A 15 14.49 9.29 -12.19
N SER A 16 15.22 8.17 -12.33
CA SER A 16 14.46 6.97 -12.60
C SER A 16 13.38 6.97 -11.52
N TRP A 17 12.12 6.92 -11.90
CA TRP A 17 11.09 6.46 -10.98
C TRP A 17 11.52 5.06 -10.60
N ASN A 18 12.44 4.93 -9.65
CA ASN A 18 12.75 3.67 -9.02
C ASN A 18 11.43 3.29 -8.41
N GLU A 19 10.78 2.33 -9.05
CA GLU A 19 9.92 1.29 -8.53
C GLU A 19 9.98 1.21 -6.99
N GLU A 20 9.44 2.20 -6.29
CA GLU A 20 8.91 1.98 -4.96
C GLU A 20 7.81 0.97 -5.24
N SER A 21 8.07 -0.28 -4.87
CA SER A 21 7.16 -1.35 -5.23
C SER A 21 5.81 -0.94 -4.67
N ILE A 22 4.72 -1.11 -5.42
CA ILE A 22 3.38 -0.76 -4.94
C ILE A 22 3.12 -1.40 -3.55
N TYR A 23 3.80 -2.53 -3.29
CA TYR A 23 3.93 -3.13 -1.98
C TYR A 23 4.51 -2.18 -0.93
N ASP A 24 5.70 -1.61 -1.12
CA ASP A 24 6.37 -0.72 -0.17
C ASP A 24 5.52 0.51 0.19
N VAL A 25 4.91 1.15 -0.81
CA VAL A 25 4.03 2.30 -0.60
C VAL A 25 2.83 1.92 0.27
N ILE A 26 2.18 0.79 -0.03
CA ILE A 26 1.03 0.30 0.74
C ILE A 26 1.50 -0.09 2.14
N HIS A 27 2.61 -0.81 2.25
CA HIS A 27 3.17 -1.29 3.50
C HIS A 27 3.48 -0.13 4.44
N GLN A 28 4.14 0.92 3.94
CA GLN A 28 4.41 2.11 4.72
C GLN A 28 3.11 2.78 5.18
N GLY A 29 2.15 2.98 4.28
CA GLY A 29 0.86 3.60 4.64
C GLY A 29 0.09 2.81 5.70
N ILE A 30 0.08 1.48 5.60
CA ILE A 30 -0.55 0.60 6.59
C ILE A 30 0.21 0.61 7.91
N SER A 31 1.54 0.59 7.89
CA SER A 31 2.38 0.67 9.10
C SER A 31 2.12 1.96 9.87
N GLU A 32 2.04 3.09 9.16
CA GLU A 32 1.71 4.37 9.74
C GLU A 32 0.30 4.41 10.34
N LEU A 33 -0.70 3.88 9.62
CA LEU A 33 -2.07 3.81 10.11
C LEU A 33 -2.21 2.89 11.33
N LEU A 34 -1.53 1.75 11.34
CA LEU A 34 -1.46 0.85 12.50
C LEU A 34 -0.93 1.56 13.75
N ALA A 35 0.06 2.44 13.58
CA ALA A 35 0.68 3.16 14.67
C ALA A 35 -0.16 4.36 15.17
N ARG A 36 -0.90 5.04 14.28
CA ARG A 36 -1.55 6.33 14.61
C ARG A 36 -3.08 6.30 14.64
N ASP A 37 -3.73 5.48 13.82
CA ASP A 37 -5.19 5.51 13.64
C ASP A 37 -5.73 4.19 13.08
N LEU A 38 -6.05 3.27 13.99
CA LEU A 38 -6.67 1.98 13.67
C LEU A 38 -8.07 2.15 13.07
N GLN A 39 -8.81 3.20 13.43
CA GLN A 39 -10.16 3.41 12.90
C GLN A 39 -10.09 3.72 11.40
N GLN A 40 -9.18 4.60 11.00
CA GLN A 40 -8.93 4.93 9.60
C GLN A 40 -8.41 3.72 8.81
N LEU A 41 -7.57 2.89 9.43
CA LEU A 41 -7.13 1.61 8.84
C LEU A 41 -8.34 0.71 8.51
N PHE A 42 -9.22 0.44 9.48
CA PHE A 42 -10.37 -0.43 9.26
C PHE A 42 -11.33 0.13 8.18
N GLN A 43 -11.55 1.43 8.17
CA GLN A 43 -12.35 2.09 7.13
C GLN A 43 -11.74 1.90 5.73
N LEU A 44 -10.42 1.99 5.61
CA LEU A 44 -9.71 1.77 4.36
C LEU A 44 -9.83 0.31 3.88
N LEU A 45 -9.58 -0.66 4.77
CA LEU A 45 -9.66 -2.09 4.45
C LEU A 45 -11.07 -2.47 3.97
N TYR A 46 -12.11 -1.94 4.62
CA TYR A 46 -13.50 -2.14 4.22
C TYR A 46 -13.78 -1.57 2.82
N ARG A 47 -13.28 -0.36 2.51
CA ARG A 47 -13.47 0.29 1.20
C ARG A 47 -12.81 -0.47 0.05
N ILE A 48 -11.73 -1.20 0.33
CA ILE A 48 -11.05 -2.05 -0.67
C ILE A 48 -11.74 -3.41 -0.82
N ASP A 49 -12.73 -3.71 0.02
CA ASP A 49 -13.49 -4.97 0.09
C ASP A 49 -12.61 -6.15 0.55
N ILE A 50 -11.88 -5.94 1.65
CA ILE A 50 -11.19 -6.99 2.39
C ILE A 50 -12.11 -7.51 3.48
N LYS A 51 -12.28 -8.83 3.56
CA LYS A 51 -13.18 -9.46 4.53
C LYS A 51 -12.66 -9.32 5.96
N GLU A 52 -13.55 -9.02 6.89
CA GLU A 52 -13.21 -8.80 8.31
C GLU A 52 -12.49 -9.99 8.96
N ASN A 53 -12.87 -11.22 8.60
CA ASN A 53 -12.21 -12.41 9.13
C ASN A 53 -10.73 -12.48 8.73
N LEU A 54 -10.37 -12.10 7.51
CA LEU A 54 -8.98 -12.06 7.06
C LEU A 54 -8.17 -10.98 7.78
N VAL A 55 -8.82 -9.86 8.12
CA VAL A 55 -8.20 -8.81 8.93
C VAL A 55 -7.95 -9.34 10.34
N LYS A 56 -8.93 -9.99 10.97
CA LYS A 56 -8.75 -10.62 12.30
C LYS A 56 -7.60 -11.63 12.29
N ASP A 57 -7.56 -12.52 11.30
CA ASP A 57 -6.48 -13.48 11.13
C ASP A 57 -5.11 -12.79 11.03
N ALA A 58 -5.04 -11.64 10.34
CA ALA A 58 -3.79 -10.88 10.22
C ALA A 58 -3.32 -10.28 11.56
N PHE A 59 -4.24 -9.90 12.45
CA PHE A 59 -3.92 -9.42 13.80
C PHE A 59 -3.62 -10.56 14.78
N GLU A 60 -4.34 -11.68 14.70
CA GLU A 60 -4.17 -12.83 15.60
C GLU A 60 -2.89 -13.64 15.32
N GLN A 61 -2.49 -13.73 14.05
CA GLN A 61 -1.31 -14.49 13.63
C GLN A 61 -0.01 -13.68 13.64
N ALA A 62 -0.10 -12.38 13.95
CA ALA A 62 1.06 -11.51 14.03
C ALA A 62 1.63 -11.49 15.45
N GLY A 63 2.92 -11.77 15.58
CA GLY A 63 3.62 -11.61 16.86
C GLY A 63 3.97 -10.14 17.16
N GLN A 64 4.07 -9.30 16.13
CA GLN A 64 4.47 -7.90 16.22
C GLN A 64 3.71 -7.03 15.19
N SER A 65 3.63 -5.72 15.42
CA SER A 65 2.92 -4.78 14.52
C SER A 65 3.45 -4.75 13.09
N ASN A 66 4.75 -4.97 12.88
CA ASN A 66 5.33 -5.03 11.54
C ASN A 66 4.84 -6.26 10.75
N ASP A 67 4.60 -7.38 11.44
CA ASP A 67 4.00 -8.58 10.81
C ASP A 67 2.53 -8.33 10.42
N VAL A 68 1.79 -7.55 11.21
CA VAL A 68 0.42 -7.14 10.85
C VAL A 68 0.45 -6.31 9.57
N ALA A 69 1.35 -5.33 9.47
CA ALA A 69 1.46 -4.46 8.30
C ALA A 69 1.77 -5.25 7.02
N ALA A 70 2.73 -6.17 7.09
CA ALA A 70 3.07 -7.08 5.99
C ALA A 70 1.88 -7.91 5.52
N ARG A 71 1.19 -8.57 6.47
CA ARG A 71 0.02 -9.41 6.17
C ARG A 71 -1.14 -8.62 5.57
N LEU A 72 -1.42 -7.42 6.09
CA LEU A 72 -2.46 -6.55 5.54
C LEU A 72 -2.09 -6.05 4.13
N THR A 73 -0.81 -5.78 3.89
CA THR A 73 -0.32 -5.39 2.55
C THR A 73 -0.55 -6.49 1.54
N ASP A 74 -0.23 -7.75 1.89
CA ASP A 74 -0.50 -8.91 1.04
C ASP A 74 -1.98 -9.02 0.68
N LEU A 75 -2.87 -8.89 1.68
CA LEU A 75 -4.33 -8.93 1.47
C LEU A 75 -4.80 -7.84 0.51
N ILE A 76 -4.26 -6.62 0.64
CA ILE A 76 -4.58 -5.50 -0.26
C ILE A 76 -4.14 -5.81 -1.68
N ILE A 77 -2.90 -6.23 -1.90
CA ILE A 77 -2.37 -6.56 -3.23
C ILE A 77 -3.21 -7.65 -3.90
N ILE A 78 -3.49 -8.74 -3.19
CA ILE A 78 -4.34 -9.84 -3.69
C ILE A 78 -5.70 -9.30 -4.14
N ARG A 79 -6.33 -8.44 -3.32
CA ARG A 79 -7.65 -7.88 -3.64
C ARG A 79 -7.61 -6.95 -4.85
N LEU A 80 -6.55 -6.14 -5.00
CA LEU A 80 -6.35 -5.27 -6.15
C LEU A 80 -6.16 -6.08 -7.44
N GLN A 81 -5.37 -7.16 -7.38
CA GLN A 81 -5.18 -8.08 -8.50
C GLN A 81 -6.51 -8.75 -8.91
N GLN A 82 -7.29 -9.23 -7.95
CA GLN A 82 -8.63 -9.79 -8.22
C GLN A 82 -9.55 -8.77 -8.89
N LYS A 83 -9.57 -7.51 -8.41
CA LYS A 83 -10.37 -6.44 -9.05
C LYS A 83 -9.91 -6.17 -10.48
N ALA A 84 -8.60 -6.14 -10.72
CA ALA A 84 -8.04 -5.95 -12.05
C ALA A 84 -8.40 -7.10 -12.99
N GLU A 85 -8.35 -8.34 -12.51
CA GLU A 85 -8.74 -9.53 -13.27
C GLU A 85 -10.23 -9.51 -13.63
N ILE A 86 -11.11 -9.19 -12.67
CA ILE A 86 -12.55 -9.06 -12.93
C ILE A 86 -12.81 -7.98 -13.99
N ARG A 87 -12.18 -6.81 -13.86
CA ARG A 87 -12.30 -5.75 -14.87
C ARG A 87 -11.83 -6.21 -16.25
N ARG A 88 -10.72 -6.96 -16.33
CA ARG A 88 -10.22 -7.50 -17.62
C ARG A 88 -11.16 -8.51 -18.26
N ARG A 89 -11.89 -9.31 -17.47
CA ARG A 89 -12.78 -10.37 -17.98
C ARG A 89 -14.16 -9.87 -18.40
N TYR A 90 -14.63 -8.78 -17.82
CA TYR A 90 -16.02 -8.32 -17.95
C TYR A 90 -16.16 -6.86 -18.44
N SER A 91 -15.06 -6.24 -18.87
CA SER A 91 -15.04 -4.93 -19.54
C SER A 91 -14.70 -5.08 -21.02
#